data_AF-A0A9X2LMP9-F1
#
_entry.id   AF-A0A9X2LMP9-F1
#
_cell.length_a   1.000
_cell.length_b   1.000
_cell.length_c   1.000
_cell.angle_alpha   90.00
_cell.angle_beta   90.00
_cell.angle_gamma   90.00
#
_symmetry.space_group_name_H-M   'P 1'
#
loop_
_entity.id
_entity.type
_entity.pdbx_description
1 polymer ?
#
loop_
_entity_poly.entity_id
_entity_poly.type
_entity_poly.pdbx_seq_one_letter_code
_entity_poly.pdbx_strand_id
1 'polypeptide(L)'
;MEPRSAAATGKDFPYTARTTCYIEVHDDGMVTHGNDRAAYERAVAGKSRLFAVWPGEWSSHLFAIDDLDEYAKAHGIKHDKERTGLDEHVHDVQWEPNPYAKDNPRSPYIGVSVTLNCGCSIQDLRTFAAHMQEQRGWTVATSGGWGSSSGPEGTRYSLRVRRKSLAD
;
A
#
# COMPACT_ATOMS: atom_id res chain seq x y z
N MET A 1 7.15 13.02 21.47
CA MET A 1 5.98 13.31 20.61
C MET A 1 6.10 12.38 19.43
N GLU A 2 5.13 11.49 19.21
CA GLU A 2 5.18 10.55 18.09
C GLU A 2 4.59 11.21 16.82
N PRO A 3 5.22 11.05 15.65
CA PRO A 3 4.72 11.58 14.39
C PRO A 3 3.41 10.88 14.01
N ARG A 4 2.46 11.62 13.44
CA ARG A 4 1.19 11.06 12.94
C ARG A 4 1.43 10.26 11.67
N SER A 5 0.63 9.25 11.38
CA SER A 5 0.71 8.54 10.09
C SER A 5 0.03 9.38 8.99
N ALA A 6 0.70 9.58 7.86
CA ALA A 6 0.11 10.22 6.69
C ALA A 6 -1.01 9.33 6.11
N ALA A 7 -0.76 8.02 6.00
CA ALA A 7 -1.76 7.07 5.51
C ALA A 7 -3.03 7.02 6.37
N ALA A 8 -2.90 7.15 7.69
CA ALA A 8 -4.03 7.20 8.62
C ALA A 8 -4.86 8.50 8.49
N THR A 9 -4.30 9.54 7.88
CA THR A 9 -5.02 10.78 7.54
C THR A 9 -5.86 10.58 6.25
N GLY A 10 -5.59 9.51 5.49
CA GLY A 10 -6.34 9.16 4.29
C GLY A 10 -6.15 10.15 3.14
N LYS A 11 -7.15 10.26 2.27
CA LYS A 11 -7.13 11.10 1.05
C LYS A 11 -6.99 12.61 1.32
N ASP A 12 -7.09 13.03 2.58
CA ASP A 12 -7.02 14.43 2.98
C ASP A 12 -5.58 14.91 3.21
N PHE A 13 -4.59 14.02 3.24
CA PHE A 13 -3.20 14.45 3.37
C PHE A 13 -2.72 15.11 2.07
N PRO A 14 -2.31 16.40 2.08
CA PRO A 14 -2.04 17.11 0.85
C PRO A 14 -0.58 16.91 0.41
N TYR A 15 -0.31 15.75 -0.19
CA TYR A 15 1.03 15.39 -0.67
C TYR A 15 1.63 16.38 -1.68
N THR A 16 0.79 17.14 -2.39
CA THR A 16 1.23 18.09 -3.43
C THR A 16 1.05 19.56 -3.02
N ALA A 17 0.58 19.85 -1.81
CA ALA A 17 0.42 21.23 -1.39
C ALA A 17 1.77 21.93 -1.29
N ARG A 18 1.84 23.14 -1.83
CA ARG A 18 3.03 24.01 -1.76
C ARG A 18 3.46 24.35 -0.34
N THR A 19 2.56 24.17 0.62
CA THR A 19 2.80 24.41 2.05
C THR A 19 3.28 23.18 2.80
N THR A 20 3.32 22.00 2.15
CA THR A 20 3.84 20.77 2.74
C THR A 20 5.35 20.71 2.56
N CYS A 21 6.09 20.64 3.66
CA CYS A 21 7.56 20.52 3.65
C CYS A 21 7.96 19.08 3.94
N TYR A 22 8.79 18.49 3.08
CA TYR A 22 9.27 17.12 3.25
C TYR A 22 10.63 17.06 3.93
N ILE A 23 10.77 16.14 4.87
CA ILE A 23 11.99 15.92 5.63
C ILE A 23 12.37 14.46 5.48
N GLU A 24 13.56 14.20 5.01
CA GLU A 24 14.19 12.88 5.03
C GLU A 24 15.13 12.80 6.23
N VAL A 25 14.97 11.74 7.02
CA VAL A 25 15.89 11.40 8.13
C VAL A 25 16.59 10.10 7.77
N HIS A 26 17.91 10.16 7.65
CA HIS A 26 18.78 9.03 7.34
C HIS A 26 19.03 8.18 8.60
N ASP A 27 19.56 6.98 8.41
CA ASP A 27 19.91 6.03 9.48
C ASP A 27 20.99 6.57 10.44
N ASP A 28 21.92 7.36 9.92
CA ASP A 28 22.96 8.08 10.66
C ASP A 28 22.44 9.32 11.42
N GLY A 29 21.15 9.63 11.30
CA GLY A 29 20.50 10.77 11.91
C GLY A 29 20.66 12.08 11.12
N MET A 30 21.27 12.05 9.93
CA MET A 30 21.31 13.20 9.04
C MET A 30 19.89 13.58 8.60
N VAL A 31 19.62 14.89 8.56
CA VAL A 31 18.31 15.43 8.15
C VAL A 31 18.48 16.23 6.88
N THR A 32 17.70 15.89 5.85
CA THR A 32 17.74 16.53 4.52
C THR A 32 16.33 16.80 4.00
N HIS A 33 16.21 17.57 2.91
CA HIS A 33 14.92 17.80 2.26
C HIS A 33 14.51 16.54 1.48
N GLY A 34 13.37 15.94 1.81
CA GLY A 34 12.91 14.66 1.27
C GLY A 34 11.87 14.76 0.15
N ASN A 35 11.99 15.69 -0.80
CA ASN A 35 11.02 15.86 -1.89
C ASN A 35 11.49 15.28 -3.25
N ASP A 36 12.61 14.57 -3.27
CA ASP A 36 13.20 14.05 -4.50
C ASP A 36 13.08 12.53 -4.65
N ARG A 37 13.27 12.06 -5.89
CA ARG A 37 13.22 10.63 -6.20
C ARG A 37 14.26 9.82 -5.42
N ALA A 38 15.42 10.41 -5.13
CA ALA A 38 16.50 9.71 -4.44
C ALA A 38 16.14 9.45 -2.96
N ALA A 39 15.41 10.38 -2.33
CA ALA A 39 14.88 10.23 -0.97
C ALA A 39 13.81 9.14 -0.91
N TYR A 40 12.95 9.06 -1.94
CA TYR A 40 12.02 7.94 -2.11
C TYR A 40 12.76 6.59 -2.21
N GLU A 41 13.75 6.47 -3.10
CA GLU A 41 14.53 5.24 -3.29
C GLU A 41 15.24 4.81 -1.99
N ARG A 42 15.79 5.75 -1.23
CA ARG A 42 16.41 5.48 0.08
C ARG A 42 15.41 5.05 1.15
N ALA A 43 14.23 5.69 1.17
CA ALA A 43 13.17 5.34 2.11
C ALA A 43 12.62 3.94 1.83
N VAL A 44 12.44 3.59 0.56
CA VAL A 44 12.07 2.24 0.11
C VAL A 44 13.14 1.22 0.52
N ALA A 45 14.42 1.54 0.36
CA ALA A 45 15.52 0.68 0.78
C ALA A 45 15.68 0.57 2.32
N GLY A 46 14.85 1.26 3.11
CA GLY A 46 14.92 1.29 4.56
C GLY A 46 16.14 2.05 5.12
N LYS A 47 16.85 2.79 4.26
CA LYS A 47 18.04 3.59 4.64
C LYS A 47 17.66 4.97 5.19
N SER A 48 16.44 5.41 4.92
CA SER A 48 15.92 6.66 5.44
C SER A 48 14.43 6.55 5.75
N ARG A 49 13.91 7.56 6.44
CA ARG A 49 12.50 7.71 6.77
C ARG A 49 12.03 9.06 6.26
N LEU A 50 10.93 9.06 5.54
CA LEU A 50 10.30 10.28 5.05
C LEU A 50 9.26 10.78 6.04
N PHE A 51 9.29 12.08 6.27
CA PHE A 51 8.32 12.82 7.04
C PHE A 51 7.83 14.02 6.24
N ALA A 52 6.64 14.50 6.57
CA ALA A 52 6.09 15.71 6.03
C ALA A 52 5.55 16.59 7.15
N VAL A 53 5.86 17.88 7.08
CA VAL A 53 5.28 18.90 7.93
C VAL A 53 4.15 19.55 7.14
N TRP A 54 2.92 19.36 7.63
CA TRP A 54 1.76 20.02 7.05
C TRP A 54 1.23 21.09 8.02
N PRO A 55 1.20 22.38 7.61
CA PRO A 55 0.64 23.44 8.42
C PRO A 55 -0.90 23.36 8.42
N GLY A 56 -1.48 23.09 9.59
CA GLY A 56 -2.89 23.31 9.84
C GLY A 56 -3.19 24.78 10.14
N GLU A 57 -4.46 25.11 10.34
CA GLU A 57 -4.95 26.49 10.56
C GLU A 57 -4.29 27.20 11.75
N TRP A 58 -3.86 26.45 12.77
CA TRP A 58 -3.26 26.99 14.01
C TRP A 58 -2.00 26.25 14.50
N SER A 59 -1.60 25.15 13.85
CA SER A 59 -0.41 24.38 14.24
C SER A 59 0.13 23.53 13.09
N SER A 60 1.46 23.39 13.04
CA SER A 60 2.12 22.46 12.12
C SER A 60 2.24 21.09 12.77
N HIS A 61 1.81 20.06 12.06
CA HIS A 61 1.95 18.69 12.51
C HIS A 61 2.98 17.95 11.67
N LEU A 62 3.77 17.09 12.32
CA LEU A 62 4.71 16.19 11.67
C LEU A 62 4.00 14.87 11.38
N PHE A 63 4.04 14.46 10.11
CA PHE A 63 3.49 13.21 9.63
C PHE A 63 4.63 12.31 9.12
N ALA A 64 4.62 11.03 9.50
CA ALA A 64 5.44 10.01 8.88
C ALA A 64 4.80 9.61 7.55
N ILE A 65 5.60 9.59 6.48
CA ILE A 65 5.18 9.04 5.19
C ILE A 65 5.36 7.53 5.26
N ASP A 66 4.32 6.87 5.76
CA ASP A 66 4.24 5.42 5.93
C ASP A 66 3.63 4.71 4.70
N ASP A 67 2.95 5.46 3.84
CA ASP A 67 2.56 5.03 2.50
C ASP A 67 3.45 5.72 1.45
N LEU A 68 4.53 5.02 1.10
CA LEU A 68 5.48 5.49 0.10
C LEU A 68 4.88 5.46 -1.33
N ASP A 69 3.87 4.62 -1.59
CA ASP A 69 3.21 4.56 -2.90
C ASP A 69 2.32 5.77 -3.14
N GLU A 70 1.51 6.17 -2.16
CA GLU A 70 0.73 7.42 -2.23
C GLU A 70 1.64 8.63 -2.43
N TYR A 71 2.77 8.68 -1.72
CA TYR A 71 3.79 9.71 -1.93
C TYR A 71 4.34 9.68 -3.37
N ALA A 72 4.73 8.51 -3.87
CA ALA A 72 5.29 8.36 -5.20
C ALA A 72 4.29 8.78 -6.29
N LYS A 73 3.04 8.33 -6.18
CA LYS A 73 1.92 8.71 -7.05
C LYS A 73 1.71 10.22 -7.05
N ALA A 74 1.67 10.85 -5.87
CA ALA A 74 1.46 12.28 -5.73
C ALA A 74 2.58 13.12 -6.36
N HIS A 75 3.83 12.66 -6.24
CA HIS A 75 5.02 13.36 -6.77
C HIS A 75 5.38 12.95 -8.20
N GLY A 76 4.55 12.13 -8.87
CA GLY A 76 4.82 11.63 -10.22
C GLY A 76 6.06 10.74 -10.30
N ILE A 77 6.53 10.23 -9.16
CA ILE A 77 7.61 9.27 -9.07
C ILE A 77 6.96 7.92 -9.43
N LYS A 78 7.16 7.51 -10.68
CA LYS A 78 6.71 6.28 -11.34
C LYS A 78 6.30 5.15 -10.35
N HIS A 79 5.06 4.65 -10.48
CA HIS A 79 4.60 3.46 -9.77
C HIS A 79 5.62 2.32 -9.99
N ASP A 80 6.22 1.87 -8.89
CA ASP A 80 7.33 0.92 -8.92
C ASP A 80 6.79 -0.50 -9.13
N LYS A 81 6.53 -0.84 -10.40
CA LYS A 81 6.14 -2.19 -10.81
C LYS A 81 7.17 -3.23 -10.38
N GLU A 82 8.46 -2.88 -10.31
CA GLU A 82 9.51 -3.82 -9.92
C GLU A 82 9.35 -4.22 -8.44
N ARG A 83 8.93 -3.28 -7.58
CA ARG A 83 8.69 -3.51 -6.15
C ARG A 83 7.31 -4.08 -5.85
N THR A 84 6.25 -3.59 -6.49
CA THR A 84 4.87 -3.98 -6.18
C THR A 84 4.45 -5.24 -6.93
N GLY A 85 5.06 -5.46 -8.09
CA GLY A 85 4.64 -6.44 -9.10
C GLY A 85 3.35 -6.06 -9.83
N LEU A 86 2.78 -4.89 -9.53
CA LEU A 86 1.49 -4.43 -10.04
C LEU A 86 1.70 -3.28 -11.02
N ASP A 87 0.98 -3.31 -12.13
CA ASP A 87 0.85 -2.15 -13.01
C ASP A 87 -0.30 -1.24 -12.56
N GLU A 88 -0.24 0.02 -12.97
CA GLU A 88 -1.30 1.01 -12.78
C GLU A 88 -2.42 0.80 -13.82
N HIS A 89 -3.24 -0.23 -13.61
CA HIS A 89 -4.44 -0.52 -14.41
C HIS A 89 -5.52 -1.22 -13.57
N VAL A 90 -6.72 -1.38 -14.15
CA VAL A 90 -7.80 -2.19 -13.57
C VAL A 90 -7.46 -3.67 -13.69
N HIS A 91 -7.16 -4.32 -12.58
CA HIS A 91 -6.67 -5.70 -12.57
C HIS A 91 -7.80 -6.67 -12.96
N ASP A 92 -7.50 -7.58 -13.88
CA ASP A 92 -8.37 -8.73 -14.16
C ASP A 92 -8.12 -9.81 -13.10
N VAL A 93 -9.01 -9.83 -12.11
CA VAL A 93 -8.89 -10.61 -10.88
C VAL A 93 -9.95 -11.70 -10.88
N GLN A 94 -9.50 -12.95 -10.80
CA GLN A 94 -10.35 -14.09 -10.48
C GLN A 94 -10.10 -14.54 -9.05
N TRP A 95 -11.16 -14.93 -8.34
CA TRP A 95 -11.05 -15.42 -6.99
C TRP A 95 -11.99 -16.59 -6.73
N GLU A 96 -11.58 -17.45 -5.80
CA GLU A 96 -12.41 -18.54 -5.28
C GLU A 96 -12.20 -18.66 -3.76
N PRO A 97 -13.18 -19.18 -3.00
CA PRO A 97 -12.98 -19.54 -1.59
C PRO A 97 -11.78 -20.49 -1.45
N ASN A 98 -10.86 -20.20 -0.55
CA ASN A 98 -9.71 -21.07 -0.32
C ASN A 98 -10.16 -22.34 0.44
N PRO A 99 -10.12 -23.53 -0.17
CA PRO A 99 -10.61 -24.76 0.47
C PRO A 99 -9.73 -25.21 1.65
N TYR A 100 -8.49 -24.73 1.71
CA TYR A 100 -7.53 -25.06 2.78
C TYR A 100 -7.61 -24.09 3.95
N ALA A 101 -8.30 -22.96 3.80
CA ALA A 101 -8.54 -22.07 4.92
C ALA A 101 -9.54 -22.73 5.87
N LYS A 102 -9.23 -22.80 7.17
CA LYS A 102 -10.19 -23.18 8.22
C LYS A 102 -11.27 -22.11 8.30
N ASP A 103 -12.24 -22.18 7.41
CA ASP A 103 -13.25 -21.16 7.26
C ASP A 103 -14.28 -21.28 8.39
N ASN A 104 -14.40 -20.21 9.18
CA ASN A 104 -15.46 -20.09 10.16
C ASN A 104 -16.55 -19.21 9.54
N PRO A 105 -17.78 -19.74 9.31
CA PRO A 105 -18.85 -18.98 8.67
C PRO A 105 -19.28 -17.74 9.47
N ARG A 106 -18.96 -17.67 10.77
CA ARG A 106 -19.20 -16.49 11.61
C ARG A 106 -18.08 -15.44 11.53
N SER A 107 -16.95 -15.75 10.90
CA SER A 107 -15.86 -14.78 10.75
C SER A 107 -16.20 -13.73 9.70
N PRO A 108 -15.98 -12.43 9.97
CA PRO A 108 -16.20 -11.38 8.98
C PRO A 108 -15.23 -11.46 7.79
N TYR A 109 -14.15 -12.22 7.92
CA TYR A 109 -13.15 -12.44 6.88
C TYR A 109 -13.17 -13.88 6.39
N ILE A 110 -13.10 -14.05 5.07
CA ILE A 110 -12.94 -15.34 4.39
C ILE A 110 -11.53 -15.43 3.78
N GLY A 111 -10.94 -16.63 3.80
CA GLY A 111 -9.73 -16.92 3.04
C GLY A 111 -10.10 -17.19 1.58
N VAL A 112 -9.45 -16.50 0.64
CA VAL A 112 -9.67 -16.66 -0.80
C VAL A 112 -8.35 -16.96 -1.50
N SER A 113 -8.47 -17.67 -2.61
CA SER A 113 -7.41 -17.86 -3.59
C SER A 113 -7.65 -16.89 -4.75
N VAL A 114 -6.67 -16.05 -5.07
CA VAL A 114 -6.75 -14.99 -6.07
C VAL A 114 -5.77 -15.27 -7.20
N THR A 115 -6.18 -15.05 -8.44
CA THR A 115 -5.35 -15.13 -9.64
C THR A 115 -5.47 -13.83 -10.43
N LEU A 116 -4.33 -13.31 -10.91
CA LEU A 116 -4.26 -12.10 -11.72
C LEU A 116 -4.04 -12.47 -13.18
N ASN A 117 -5.10 -12.40 -13.98
CA ASN A 117 -5.06 -12.73 -15.41
C ASN A 117 -4.37 -11.65 -16.25
N CYS A 118 -4.22 -10.44 -15.70
CA CYS A 118 -3.51 -9.33 -16.33
C CYS A 118 -1.98 -9.52 -16.38
N GLY A 119 -1.45 -10.62 -15.82
CA GLY A 119 -0.01 -10.89 -15.77
C GLY A 119 0.74 -10.13 -14.68
N CYS A 120 0.04 -9.37 -13.83
CA CYS A 120 0.62 -8.76 -12.64
C CYS A 120 0.93 -9.83 -11.58
N SER A 121 1.84 -9.48 -10.68
CA SER A 121 2.20 -10.30 -9.52
C SER A 121 2.01 -9.49 -8.24
N ILE A 122 1.53 -10.12 -7.17
CA ILE A 122 1.44 -9.47 -5.85
C ILE A 122 2.76 -9.69 -5.14
N GLN A 123 3.59 -8.64 -5.06
CA GLN A 123 4.79 -8.61 -4.22
C GLN A 123 4.56 -7.77 -2.94
N ASP A 124 3.69 -6.76 -3.05
CA ASP A 124 3.24 -5.94 -1.92
C ASP A 124 1.72 -6.09 -1.71
N LEU A 125 1.33 -6.70 -0.59
CA LEU A 125 -0.08 -6.91 -0.27
C LEU A 125 -0.82 -5.60 0.06
N ARG A 126 -0.14 -4.59 0.60
CA ARG A 126 -0.77 -3.30 0.94
C ARG A 126 -1.12 -2.55 -0.32
N THR A 127 -0.21 -2.50 -1.29
CA THR A 127 -0.46 -1.90 -2.60
C THR A 127 -1.60 -2.63 -3.31
N PHE A 128 -1.59 -3.97 -3.30
CA PHE A 128 -2.70 -4.75 -3.85
C PHE A 128 -4.04 -4.46 -3.16
N ALA A 129 -4.05 -4.39 -1.82
CA ALA A 129 -5.24 -4.06 -1.05
C ALA A 129 -5.80 -2.68 -1.42
N ALA A 130 -4.92 -1.67 -1.60
CA ALA A 130 -5.32 -0.34 -2.04
C ALA A 130 -5.95 -0.36 -3.44
N HIS A 131 -5.32 -1.04 -4.40
CA HIS A 131 -5.86 -1.21 -5.75
C HIS A 131 -7.23 -1.90 -5.72
N MET A 132 -7.39 -2.96 -4.93
CA MET A 132 -8.66 -3.70 -4.85
C MET A 132 -9.77 -2.91 -4.14
N GLN A 133 -9.41 -2.10 -3.14
CA GLN A 133 -10.34 -1.20 -2.47
C GLN A 133 -10.83 -0.10 -3.42
N GLU A 134 -9.96 0.43 -4.28
CA GLU A 134 -10.30 1.45 -5.28
C GLU A 134 -11.11 0.87 -6.45
N GLN A 135 -10.69 -0.28 -6.98
CA GLN A 135 -11.24 -0.86 -8.21
C GLN A 135 -12.51 -1.67 -8.00
N ARG A 136 -12.62 -2.37 -6.86
CA ARG A 136 -13.72 -3.31 -6.58
C ARG A 136 -14.38 -3.10 -5.21
N GLY A 137 -13.92 -2.11 -4.42
CA GLY A 137 -14.43 -1.90 -3.06
C GLY A 137 -14.01 -2.99 -2.06
N TRP A 138 -13.08 -3.87 -2.42
CA TRP A 138 -12.66 -4.99 -1.58
C TRP A 138 -11.83 -4.53 -0.40
N THR A 139 -12.16 -5.01 0.80
CA THR A 139 -11.35 -4.81 2.00
C THR A 139 -10.48 -6.03 2.26
N VAL A 140 -9.25 -5.99 1.77
CA VAL A 140 -8.22 -7.03 1.96
C VAL A 140 -7.52 -6.84 3.31
N ALA A 141 -7.32 -7.93 4.05
CA ALA A 141 -6.60 -7.90 5.32
C ALA A 141 -5.08 -7.88 5.08
N THR A 142 -4.42 -6.77 5.39
CA THR A 142 -2.97 -6.57 5.19
C THR A 142 -2.11 -7.06 6.37
N SER A 143 -2.71 -7.33 7.53
CA SER A 143 -2.04 -7.82 8.74
C SER A 143 -2.11 -9.35 8.93
N GLY A 144 -2.89 -10.04 8.10
CA GLY A 144 -2.98 -11.49 8.11
C GLY A 144 -1.87 -12.16 7.30
N GLY A 145 -1.58 -13.43 7.57
CA GLY A 145 -0.73 -14.24 6.71
C GLY A 145 -1.33 -14.36 5.31
N TRP A 146 -0.52 -14.02 4.30
CA TRP A 146 -0.80 -14.25 2.88
C TRP A 146 0.36 -15.06 2.30
N GLY A 147 0.13 -15.70 1.17
CA GLY A 147 1.16 -16.48 0.50
C GLY A 147 0.85 -16.65 -0.98
N SER A 148 1.85 -17.02 -1.75
CA SER A 148 1.73 -17.32 -3.17
C SER A 148 2.16 -18.76 -3.44
N SER A 149 1.57 -19.35 -4.47
CA SER A 149 2.01 -20.62 -5.04
C SER A 149 2.03 -20.46 -6.55
N SER A 150 3.18 -20.73 -7.16
CA SER A 150 3.35 -20.67 -8.62
C SER A 150 3.34 -22.09 -9.18
N GLY A 151 2.51 -22.30 -10.20
CA GLY A 151 2.42 -23.55 -10.94
C GLY A 151 2.35 -23.32 -12.46
N PRO A 152 2.21 -24.39 -13.25
CA PRO A 152 2.09 -24.30 -14.70
C PRO A 152 0.90 -23.45 -15.16
N GLU A 153 -0.14 -23.37 -14.34
CA GLU A 153 -1.38 -22.61 -14.61
C GLU A 153 -1.30 -21.13 -14.17
N GLY A 154 -0.16 -20.70 -13.64
CA GLY A 154 0.07 -19.33 -13.16
C GLY A 154 0.31 -19.25 -11.65
N THR A 155 0.34 -18.01 -11.13
CA THR A 155 0.54 -17.75 -9.70
C THR A 155 -0.80 -17.51 -9.02
N ARG A 156 -1.05 -18.28 -7.97
CA ARG A 156 -2.22 -18.17 -7.11
C ARG A 156 -1.82 -17.60 -5.76
N TYR A 157 -2.57 -16.61 -5.30
CA TYR A 157 -2.33 -15.91 -4.04
C TYR A 157 -3.40 -16.28 -3.02
N SER A 158 -3.00 -16.73 -1.85
CA SER A 158 -3.89 -16.96 -0.71
C SER A 158 -3.85 -15.74 0.20
N LEU A 159 -5.01 -15.12 0.41
CA LEU A 159 -5.16 -13.93 1.25
C LEU A 159 -6.55 -13.91 1.91
N ARG A 160 -6.77 -12.97 2.82
CA ARG A 160 -8.07 -12.82 3.51
C ARG A 160 -8.76 -11.54 3.07
N VAL A 161 -10.06 -11.64 2.78
CA VAL A 161 -10.90 -10.50 2.39
C VAL A 161 -12.15 -10.47 3.26
N ARG A 162 -12.66 -9.27 3.54
CA ARG A 162 -13.92 -9.10 4.24
C ARG A 162 -15.06 -9.66 3.39
N ARG A 163 -15.84 -10.61 3.92
CA ARG A 163 -16.92 -11.28 3.16
C ARG A 163 -17.89 -10.30 2.51
N LYS A 164 -18.28 -9.26 3.25
CA LYS A 164 -19.22 -8.23 2.79
C LYS A 164 -18.69 -7.38 1.64
N SER A 165 -17.38 -7.33 1.42
CA SER A 165 -16.79 -6.56 0.32
C SER A 165 -16.54 -7.40 -0.93
N LEU A 166 -16.80 -8.72 -0.89
CA LEU A 166 -16.69 -9.61 -2.05
C LEU A 166 -18.01 -9.77 -2.81
N ALA A 167 -19.12 -9.34 -2.20
CA ALA A 167 -20.43 -9.32 -2.84
C ALA A 167 -20.59 -7.97 -3.55
N ASP A 168 -20.83 -8.02 -4.86
CA ASP A 168 -21.32 -6.88 -5.65
C ASP A 168 -22.71 -6.43 -5.17
#